data_AF-J7ICY0-F1
#
_entry.id   AF-J7ICY0-F1
#
_cell.length_a   1.000
_cell.length_b   1.000
_cell.length_c   1.000
_cell.angle_alpha   90.00
_cell.angle_beta   90.00
_cell.angle_gamma   90.00
#
_symmetry.space_group_name_H-M   'P 1'
#
loop_
_entity.id
_entity.type
_entity.pdbx_description
1 polymer ?
#
loop_
_entity_poly.entity_id
_entity_poly.type
_entity_poly.pdbx_seq_one_letter_code
_entity_poly.pdbx_strand_id
1 'polypeptide(L)'
;LSSAGLFLDYSKNLITAETRDLLVALASEVGLKDAIKAQYDGELVNSSEGRPALHTALRRPVGDKLKVNGVDVIPDVHRVLNQMTELVGRIHDGLWRGYTEKPITDVVNIGIGGSFLGPELVSEALVAYAHKGVRCHYLANIDGSEFHELSMKIRAETTLFIVSSKSFNTLETLKNAQAARA
;
A
#
# COMPACT_ATOMS: atom_id res chain seq x y z
N LEU A 1 10.64 -26.38 1.39
CA LEU A 1 9.99 -26.02 0.11
C LEU A 1 10.73 -24.83 -0.48
N SER A 2 11.14 -24.86 -1.75
CA SER A 2 11.85 -23.74 -2.39
C SER A 2 11.14 -23.32 -3.67
N SER A 3 10.87 -22.03 -3.84
CA SER A 3 10.28 -21.46 -5.06
C SER A 3 10.54 -19.96 -5.15
N ALA A 4 10.69 -19.41 -6.35
CA ALA A 4 10.87 -17.96 -6.59
C ALA A 4 11.95 -17.29 -5.71
N GLY A 5 13.05 -17.99 -5.42
CA GLY A 5 14.12 -17.49 -4.55
C GLY A 5 13.79 -17.49 -3.05
N LEU A 6 12.61 -17.99 -2.65
CA LEU A 6 12.20 -18.13 -1.25
C LEU A 6 12.34 -19.59 -0.81
N PHE A 7 12.94 -19.79 0.36
CA PHE A 7 13.01 -21.08 1.04
C PHE A 7 12.15 -21.07 2.30
N LEU A 8 11.18 -21.97 2.35
CA LEU A 8 10.35 -22.22 3.52
C LEU A 8 10.77 -23.53 4.19
N ASP A 9 11.39 -23.40 5.36
CA ASP A 9 11.64 -24.50 6.30
C ASP A 9 10.56 -24.50 7.39
N TYR A 10 9.64 -25.46 7.32
CA TYR A 10 8.61 -25.68 8.34
C TYR A 10 8.91 -26.90 9.23
N SER A 11 10.12 -27.49 9.14
CA SER A 11 10.49 -28.75 9.83
C SER A 11 10.49 -28.67 11.36
N LYS A 12 10.60 -27.47 11.93
CA LYS A 12 10.68 -27.23 13.39
C LYS A 12 9.30 -27.03 14.04
N ASN A 13 8.23 -27.39 13.35
CA ASN A 13 6.88 -27.43 13.90
C ASN A 13 6.59 -28.80 14.51
N LEU A 14 5.70 -28.85 15.50
CA LEU A 14 5.22 -30.08 16.14
C LEU A 14 4.21 -30.81 15.25
N ILE A 15 4.65 -31.26 14.07
CA ILE A 15 3.81 -31.96 13.09
C ILE A 15 4.46 -33.28 12.65
N THR A 16 3.65 -34.33 12.54
CA THR A 16 4.07 -35.59 11.89
C THR A 16 3.65 -35.58 10.41
N ALA A 17 4.05 -36.60 9.66
CA ALA A 17 3.55 -36.81 8.29
C ALA A 17 2.01 -36.95 8.28
N GLU A 18 1.45 -37.69 9.23
CA GLU A 18 0.01 -37.86 9.40
C GLU A 18 -0.69 -36.53 9.72
N THR A 19 -0.14 -35.74 10.65
CA THR A 19 -0.71 -34.41 10.97
C THR A 19 -0.75 -33.52 9.74
N ARG A 20 0.32 -33.50 8.92
CA ARG A 20 0.35 -32.73 7.68
C ARG A 20 -0.75 -33.17 6.72
N ASP A 21 -0.91 -34.48 6.52
CA ASP A 21 -1.89 -35.01 5.58
C ASP A 21 -3.32 -34.70 6.04
N LEU A 22 -3.59 -34.77 7.35
CA LEU A 22 -4.86 -34.34 7.96
C LEU A 22 -5.12 -32.84 7.79
N LEU A 23 -4.10 -31.97 7.95
CA LEU A 23 -4.25 -30.52 7.73
C LEU A 23 -4.55 -30.19 6.25
N VAL A 24 -3.94 -30.92 5.30
CA VAL A 24 -4.24 -30.77 3.87
C VAL A 24 -5.63 -31.30 3.53
N ALA A 25 -6.05 -32.40 4.15
CA ALA A 25 -7.41 -32.92 4.02
C ALA A 25 -8.43 -31.91 4.54
N LEU A 26 -8.19 -31.31 5.71
CA LEU A 26 -9.04 -30.26 6.26
C LEU A 26 -9.14 -29.06 5.31
N ALA A 27 -8.02 -28.60 4.74
CA ALA A 27 -8.03 -27.51 3.76
C ALA A 27 -8.90 -27.83 2.53
N SER A 28 -8.96 -29.10 2.13
CA SER A 28 -9.83 -29.57 1.06
C SER A 28 -11.30 -29.63 1.49
N GLU A 29 -11.58 -30.14 2.70
CA GLU A 29 -12.92 -30.26 3.27
C GLU A 29 -13.60 -28.89 3.47
N VAL A 30 -12.84 -27.88 3.90
CA VAL A 30 -13.35 -26.51 4.04
C VAL A 30 -13.41 -25.73 2.72
N GLY A 31 -13.08 -26.35 1.59
CA GLY A 31 -13.18 -25.73 0.27
C GLY A 31 -12.17 -24.61 0.01
N LEU A 32 -10.97 -24.66 0.61
CA LEU A 32 -9.97 -23.58 0.49
C LEU A 32 -9.62 -23.25 -0.97
N LYS A 33 -9.52 -24.27 -1.83
CA LYS A 33 -9.20 -24.08 -3.25
C LYS A 33 -10.26 -23.24 -3.98
N ASP A 34 -11.54 -23.52 -3.70
CA ASP A 34 -12.65 -22.80 -4.31
C ASP A 34 -12.74 -21.37 -3.77
N ALA A 35 -12.48 -21.17 -2.46
CA ALA A 35 -12.40 -19.84 -1.86
C ALA A 35 -11.27 -18.99 -2.46
N ILE A 36 -10.08 -19.58 -2.70
CA ILE A 36 -8.97 -18.91 -3.39
C ILE A 36 -9.41 -18.51 -4.81
N LYS A 37 -10.03 -19.42 -5.55
CA LYS A 37 -10.51 -19.14 -6.91
C LYS A 37 -11.54 -18.01 -6.90
N ALA A 38 -12.54 -18.07 -6.03
CA ALA A 38 -13.56 -17.03 -5.86
C ALA A 38 -12.94 -15.65 -5.59
N GLN A 39 -11.93 -15.59 -4.72
CA GLN A 39 -11.20 -14.34 -4.47
C GLN A 39 -10.49 -13.84 -5.73
N TYR A 40 -9.77 -14.70 -6.45
CA TYR A 40 -9.03 -14.31 -7.65
C TYR A 40 -9.94 -13.93 -8.82
N ASP A 41 -11.14 -14.48 -8.89
CA ASP A 41 -12.10 -14.19 -9.95
C ASP A 41 -12.99 -12.97 -9.64
N GLY A 42 -12.81 -12.36 -8.46
CA GLY A 42 -13.52 -11.13 -8.09
C GLY A 42 -14.93 -11.35 -7.55
N GLU A 43 -15.22 -12.54 -7.04
CA GLU A 43 -16.48 -12.82 -6.34
C GLU A 43 -16.58 -12.02 -5.02
N LEU A 44 -17.81 -11.91 -4.50
CA LEU A 44 -18.13 -11.14 -3.29
C LEU A 44 -17.75 -11.89 -2.00
N VAL A 45 -16.45 -12.17 -1.84
CA VAL A 45 -15.90 -12.93 -0.69
C VAL A 45 -15.94 -12.13 0.62
N ASN A 46 -16.02 -10.80 0.57
CA ASN A 46 -16.31 -9.98 1.75
C ASN A 46 -17.83 -9.84 1.87
N SER A 47 -18.43 -10.79 2.59
CA SER A 47 -19.88 -10.95 2.70
C SER A 47 -20.56 -9.84 3.52
N SER A 48 -19.91 -9.32 4.56
CA SER A 48 -20.50 -8.29 5.43
C SER A 48 -20.64 -6.94 4.74
N GLU A 49 -19.74 -6.62 3.81
CA GLU A 49 -19.80 -5.39 3.01
C GLU A 49 -20.32 -5.62 1.58
N GLY A 50 -20.55 -6.87 1.16
CA GLY A 50 -20.95 -7.23 -0.19
C GLY A 50 -19.93 -6.82 -1.26
N ARG A 51 -18.64 -7.08 -1.02
CA ARG A 51 -17.53 -6.60 -1.87
C ARG A 51 -16.57 -7.72 -2.30
N PRO A 52 -15.89 -7.57 -3.46
CA PRO A 52 -14.71 -8.35 -3.79
C PRO A 52 -13.50 -8.00 -2.90
N ALA A 53 -12.52 -8.93 -2.81
CA ALA A 53 -11.25 -8.71 -2.11
C ALA A 53 -10.04 -8.84 -3.07
N LEU A 54 -9.81 -7.78 -3.85
CA LEU A 54 -8.97 -7.80 -5.06
C LEU A 54 -7.62 -7.08 -4.97
N HIS A 55 -6.93 -7.16 -3.82
CA HIS A 55 -5.54 -6.68 -3.74
C HIS A 55 -4.60 -7.41 -4.71
N THR A 56 -4.96 -8.64 -5.11
CA THR A 56 -4.25 -9.40 -6.15
C THR A 56 -4.32 -8.72 -7.52
N ALA A 57 -5.39 -7.98 -7.83
CA ALA A 57 -5.56 -7.30 -9.10
C ALA A 57 -4.57 -6.13 -9.29
N LEU A 58 -4.18 -5.49 -8.19
CA LEU A 58 -3.28 -4.32 -8.18
C LEU A 58 -1.84 -4.64 -8.66
N ARG A 59 -1.51 -5.93 -8.77
CA ARG A 59 -0.19 -6.46 -9.14
C ARG A 59 -0.23 -7.41 -10.34
N ARG A 60 -1.35 -7.47 -11.06
CA ARG A 60 -1.46 -8.25 -12.30
C ARG A 60 -0.70 -7.55 -13.43
N PRO A 61 -0.19 -8.32 -14.42
CA PRO A 61 0.50 -7.74 -15.55
C PRO A 61 -0.46 -6.99 -16.49
N VAL A 62 0.10 -6.05 -17.25
CA VAL A 62 -0.62 -5.35 -18.32
C VAL A 62 -1.19 -6.37 -19.30
N GLY A 63 -2.47 -6.21 -19.67
CA GLY A 63 -3.15 -7.08 -20.63
C GLY A 63 -3.88 -8.27 -20.01
N ASP A 64 -3.73 -8.52 -18.70
CA ASP A 64 -4.62 -9.43 -17.97
C ASP A 64 -6.04 -8.86 -17.90
N LYS A 65 -7.02 -9.68 -17.52
CA LYS A 65 -8.43 -9.31 -17.43
C LYS A 65 -9.04 -9.77 -16.12
N LEU A 66 -9.81 -8.89 -15.50
CA LEU A 66 -10.59 -9.22 -14.31
C LEU A 66 -11.84 -8.36 -14.28
N LYS A 67 -13.00 -8.98 -14.33
CA LYS A 67 -14.27 -8.25 -14.33
C LYS A 67 -14.85 -8.15 -12.93
N VAL A 68 -15.26 -6.95 -12.56
CA VAL A 68 -16.11 -6.67 -11.38
C VAL A 68 -17.36 -5.98 -11.88
N ASN A 69 -18.53 -6.52 -11.57
CA ASN A 69 -19.82 -6.00 -12.05
C ASN A 69 -19.86 -5.80 -13.57
N GLY A 70 -19.26 -6.73 -14.33
CA GLY A 70 -19.21 -6.70 -15.79
C GLY A 70 -18.12 -5.80 -16.40
N VAL A 71 -17.43 -4.99 -15.59
CA VAL A 71 -16.39 -4.05 -16.04
C VAL A 71 -15.00 -4.62 -15.76
N ASP A 72 -14.12 -4.61 -16.76
CA ASP A 72 -12.72 -5.00 -16.58
C ASP A 72 -11.96 -3.93 -15.80
N VAL A 73 -11.40 -4.29 -14.64
CA VAL A 73 -10.75 -3.34 -13.73
C VAL A 73 -9.25 -3.15 -14.01
N ILE A 74 -8.64 -4.03 -14.80
CA ILE A 74 -7.19 -4.00 -15.05
C ILE A 74 -6.73 -2.72 -15.77
N PRO A 75 -7.45 -2.16 -16.76
CA PRO A 75 -7.09 -0.88 -17.35
C PRO A 75 -7.03 0.28 -16.35
N ASP A 76 -7.95 0.33 -15.39
CA ASP A 76 -7.97 1.38 -14.36
C ASP A 76 -6.78 1.25 -13.39
N VAL A 77 -6.43 0.02 -13.00
CA VAL A 77 -5.22 -0.24 -12.20
C VAL A 77 -3.99 0.33 -12.88
N HIS A 78 -3.76 -0.02 -14.15
CA HIS A 78 -2.59 0.47 -14.88
C HIS A 78 -2.63 1.96 -15.20
N ARG A 79 -3.81 2.54 -15.39
CA ARG A 79 -3.97 4.00 -15.53
C ARG A 79 -3.44 4.71 -14.28
N VAL A 80 -3.81 4.25 -13.08
CA VAL A 80 -3.35 4.84 -11.82
C VAL A 80 -1.86 4.57 -11.59
N LEU A 81 -1.36 3.36 -11.87
CA LEU A 81 0.08 3.06 -11.79
C LEU A 81 0.93 3.95 -12.71
N ASN A 82 0.44 4.24 -13.92
CA ASN A 82 1.10 5.16 -14.85
C ASN A 82 1.09 6.61 -14.33
N GLN A 83 -0.04 7.06 -13.78
CA GLN A 83 -0.13 8.37 -13.15
C GLN A 83 0.85 8.51 -11.97
N MET A 84 0.97 7.47 -11.13
CA MET A 84 1.96 7.43 -10.04
C MET A 84 3.39 7.47 -10.60
N THR A 85 3.68 6.71 -11.65
CA THR A 85 5.00 6.66 -12.29
C THR A 85 5.41 8.04 -12.83
N GLU A 86 4.51 8.73 -13.52
CA GLU A 86 4.76 10.08 -14.05
C GLU A 86 5.00 11.08 -12.92
N LEU A 87 4.15 11.07 -11.89
CA LEU A 87 4.28 11.98 -10.75
C LEU A 87 5.62 11.78 -10.02
N VAL A 88 5.96 10.53 -9.72
CA VAL A 88 7.22 10.17 -9.04
C VAL A 88 8.43 10.57 -9.88
N GLY A 89 8.40 10.33 -11.20
CA GLY A 89 9.44 10.78 -12.12
C GLY A 89 9.63 12.30 -12.06
N ARG A 90 8.54 13.07 -12.17
CA ARG A 90 8.60 14.55 -12.08
C ARG A 90 9.15 15.06 -10.76
N ILE A 91 8.86 14.38 -9.65
CA ILE A 91 9.40 14.75 -8.33
C ILE A 91 10.92 14.52 -8.30
N HIS A 92 11.40 13.33 -8.71
CA HIS A 92 12.82 13.01 -8.71
C HIS A 92 13.64 13.84 -9.71
N ASP A 93 13.04 14.21 -10.85
CA ASP A 93 13.67 15.07 -11.86
C ASP A 93 13.65 16.56 -11.47
N GLY A 94 13.06 16.92 -10.31
CA GLY A 94 12.93 18.31 -9.86
C GLY A 94 12.01 19.17 -10.73
N LEU A 95 11.11 18.53 -11.48
CA LEU A 95 10.10 19.17 -12.34
C LEU A 95 8.80 19.45 -11.58
N TRP A 96 8.55 18.73 -10.49
CA TRP A 96 7.52 19.07 -9.52
C TRP A 96 8.11 20.06 -8.51
N ARG A 97 7.64 21.31 -8.53
CA ARG A 97 8.20 22.42 -7.75
C ARG A 97 7.19 22.96 -6.76
N GLY A 98 7.68 23.40 -5.61
CA GLY A 98 6.87 24.09 -4.61
C GLY A 98 6.50 25.51 -5.05
N TYR A 99 5.77 26.23 -4.20
CA TYR A 99 5.24 27.56 -4.52
C TYR A 99 6.31 28.65 -4.77
N THR A 100 7.58 28.38 -4.42
CA THR A 100 8.73 29.27 -4.69
C THR A 100 9.59 28.78 -5.86
N GLU A 101 9.07 27.87 -6.69
CA GLU A 101 9.79 27.24 -7.81
C GLU A 101 10.98 26.37 -7.38
N LYS A 102 11.10 26.04 -6.09
CA LYS A 102 12.14 25.12 -5.59
C LYS A 102 11.71 23.66 -5.78
N PRO A 103 12.65 22.75 -6.14
CA PRO A 103 12.37 21.32 -6.19
C PRO A 103 11.91 20.77 -4.83
N ILE A 104 11.06 19.75 -4.85
CA ILE A 104 10.65 19.04 -3.64
C ILE A 104 11.83 18.26 -3.05
N THR A 105 12.04 18.39 -1.74
CA THR A 105 13.08 17.68 -0.97
C THR A 105 12.49 16.76 0.09
N ASP A 106 11.22 16.96 0.46
CA ASP A 106 10.53 16.22 1.51
C ASP A 106 9.14 15.82 1.05
N VAL A 107 8.76 14.58 1.30
CA VAL A 107 7.42 14.04 1.08
C VAL A 107 6.88 13.54 2.41
N VAL A 108 5.73 14.04 2.84
CA VAL A 108 5.09 13.67 4.10
C VAL A 108 3.80 12.92 3.80
N ASN A 109 3.74 11.62 4.12
CA ASN A 109 2.52 10.83 4.04
C ASN A 109 1.71 10.99 5.34
N ILE A 110 0.50 11.52 5.23
CA ILE A 110 -0.46 11.66 6.31
C ILE A 110 -1.52 10.58 6.15
N GLY A 111 -1.62 9.65 7.10
CA GLY A 111 -2.58 8.55 7.05
C GLY A 111 -2.50 7.72 8.32
N ILE A 112 -3.48 6.87 8.58
CA ILE A 112 -3.48 5.96 9.73
C ILE A 112 -3.81 4.53 9.31
N GLY A 113 -3.39 3.54 10.10
CA GLY A 113 -3.65 2.12 9.85
C GLY A 113 -3.03 1.67 8.52
N GLY A 114 -3.86 1.12 7.63
CA GLY A 114 -3.42 0.65 6.31
C GLY A 114 -2.83 1.74 5.40
N SER A 115 -3.20 3.01 5.62
CA SER A 115 -2.67 4.17 4.88
C SER A 115 -1.30 4.65 5.39
N PHE A 116 -0.75 4.02 6.42
CA PHE A 116 0.48 4.42 7.09
C PHE A 116 1.49 3.27 7.18
N LEU A 117 1.09 2.15 7.79
CA LEU A 117 2.01 1.04 8.12
C LEU A 117 2.66 0.42 6.89
N GLY A 118 1.91 0.26 5.79
CA GLY A 118 2.44 -0.30 4.55
C GLY A 118 3.53 0.59 3.93
N PRO A 119 3.23 1.87 3.65
CA PRO A 119 4.22 2.83 3.17
C PRO A 119 5.47 2.95 4.05
N GLU A 120 5.31 3.02 5.37
CA GLU A 120 6.43 3.12 6.31
C GLU A 120 7.31 1.87 6.25
N LEU A 121 6.72 0.69 6.49
CA LEU A 121 7.44 -0.60 6.51
C LEU A 121 8.22 -0.86 5.21
N VAL A 122 7.59 -0.63 4.05
CA VAL A 122 8.23 -0.90 2.76
C VAL A 122 9.37 0.09 2.51
N SER A 123 9.21 1.36 2.89
CA SER A 123 10.26 2.36 2.73
C SER A 123 11.50 2.05 3.59
N GLU A 124 11.29 1.58 4.83
CA GLU A 124 12.37 1.18 5.72
C GLU A 124 13.08 -0.07 5.22
N ALA A 125 12.32 -1.11 4.85
CA ALA A 125 12.86 -2.37 4.35
C ALA A 125 13.65 -2.21 3.03
N LEU A 126 13.31 -1.20 2.22
CA LEU A 126 13.92 -0.93 0.92
C LEU A 126 14.84 0.30 0.92
N VAL A 127 15.31 0.76 2.09
CA VAL A 127 16.15 1.97 2.21
C VAL A 127 17.40 1.92 1.30
N ALA A 128 17.96 0.73 1.06
CA ALA A 128 19.11 0.54 0.17
C ALA A 128 18.82 0.88 -1.31
N TYR A 129 17.54 0.90 -1.71
CA TYR A 129 17.07 1.23 -3.05
C TYR A 129 16.50 2.65 -3.14
N ALA A 130 16.52 3.41 -2.05
CA ALA A 130 15.97 4.75 -2.01
C ALA A 130 16.74 5.68 -2.95
N HIS A 131 16.00 6.41 -3.80
CA HIS A 131 16.60 7.45 -4.64
C HIS A 131 17.01 8.64 -3.77
N LYS A 132 18.27 9.06 -3.88
CA LYS A 132 18.77 10.24 -3.14
C LYS A 132 18.04 11.51 -3.58
N GLY A 133 17.92 12.48 -2.66
CA GLY A 133 17.40 13.82 -2.95
C GLY A 133 16.00 14.13 -2.41
N VAL A 134 15.19 13.10 -2.13
CA VAL A 134 13.85 13.25 -1.54
C VAL A 134 13.78 12.41 -0.26
N ARG A 135 13.39 13.04 0.86
CA ARG A 135 13.18 12.36 2.15
C ARG A 135 11.70 12.07 2.33
N CYS A 136 11.37 10.84 2.73
CA CYS A 136 10.01 10.45 3.07
C CYS A 136 9.81 10.52 4.59
N HIS A 137 8.66 11.05 4.99
CA HIS A 137 8.21 11.14 6.37
C HIS A 137 6.79 10.58 6.47
N TYR A 138 6.43 10.04 7.64
CA TYR A 138 5.14 9.40 7.86
C TYR A 138 4.51 9.99 9.12
N LEU A 139 3.24 10.39 9.01
CA LEU A 139 2.48 11.03 10.08
C LEU A 139 1.15 10.32 10.25
N ALA A 140 0.96 9.68 11.39
CA ALA A 140 -0.28 8.96 11.70
C ALA A 140 -0.97 9.45 12.97
N ASN A 141 -0.19 9.87 13.96
CA ASN A 141 -0.76 10.16 15.27
C ASN A 141 -1.60 11.44 15.21
N ILE A 142 -2.74 11.43 15.88
CA ILE A 142 -3.58 12.63 16.05
C ILE A 142 -2.96 13.62 17.03
N ASP A 143 -2.00 13.18 17.85
CA ASP A 143 -1.21 14.03 18.72
C ASP A 143 -0.35 15.00 17.89
N GLY A 144 -0.57 16.29 18.07
CA GLY A 144 0.11 17.35 17.34
C GLY A 144 1.62 17.44 17.61
N SER A 145 2.13 16.75 18.64
CA SER A 145 3.55 16.72 18.98
C SER A 145 4.39 16.15 17.82
N GLU A 146 3.91 15.08 17.17
CA GLU A 146 4.61 14.45 16.03
C GLU A 146 4.72 15.42 14.85
N PHE A 147 3.61 16.08 14.50
CA PHE A 147 3.63 17.09 13.44
C PHE A 147 4.48 18.30 13.81
N HIS A 148 4.46 18.74 15.06
CA HIS A 148 5.27 19.85 15.53
C HIS A 148 6.78 19.56 15.36
N GLU A 149 7.24 18.40 15.80
CA GLU A 149 8.64 17.98 15.65
C GLU A 149 9.05 17.84 14.18
N LEU A 150 8.16 17.30 13.34
CA LEU A 150 8.40 17.21 11.91
C LEU A 150 8.49 18.60 11.27
N SER A 151 7.58 19.52 11.63
CA SER A 151 7.51 20.88 11.09
C SER A 151 8.81 21.67 11.29
N MET A 152 9.55 21.39 12.36
CA MET A 152 10.86 21.99 12.64
C MET A 152 11.98 21.50 11.70
N LYS A 153 11.78 20.37 11.00
CA LYS A 153 12.79 19.71 10.15
C LYS A 153 12.52 19.89 8.66
N ILE A 154 11.31 20.31 8.28
CA ILE A 154 10.87 20.46 6.89
C ILE A 154 10.67 21.93 6.51
N ARG A 155 10.57 22.23 5.21
CA ARG A 155 10.28 23.58 4.72
C ARG A 155 9.07 23.57 3.79
N ALA A 156 8.10 24.44 4.05
CA ALA A 156 6.87 24.52 3.26
C ALA A 156 7.13 24.71 1.76
N GLU A 157 8.18 25.46 1.39
CA GLU A 157 8.57 25.69 0.00
C GLU A 157 9.08 24.46 -0.76
N THR A 158 9.52 23.41 -0.06
CA THR A 158 10.13 22.21 -0.65
C THR A 158 9.49 20.92 -0.15
N THR A 159 8.32 20.99 0.50
CA THR A 159 7.61 19.82 1.03
C THR A 159 6.34 19.53 0.26
N LEU A 160 6.13 18.26 -0.08
CA LEU A 160 4.89 17.74 -0.64
C LEU A 160 4.17 16.89 0.41
N PHE A 161 2.87 17.11 0.60
CA PHE A 161 2.04 16.31 1.49
C PHE A 161 1.16 15.34 0.69
N ILE A 162 1.13 14.07 1.09
CA ILE A 162 0.24 13.04 0.57
C ILE A 162 -0.80 12.74 1.65
N VAL A 163 -2.07 13.02 1.38
CA VAL A 163 -3.17 12.74 2.32
C VAL A 163 -3.83 11.41 1.95
N SER A 164 -3.49 10.36 2.68
CA SER A 164 -3.86 8.97 2.39
C SER A 164 -5.07 8.54 3.23
N SER A 165 -6.28 8.74 2.71
CA SER A 165 -7.53 8.26 3.34
C SER A 165 -8.52 7.77 2.29
N LYS A 166 -8.97 6.51 2.41
CA LYS A 166 -9.95 5.91 1.49
C LYS A 166 -11.28 6.66 1.49
N SER A 167 -11.76 7.05 2.66
CA SER A 167 -13.04 7.73 2.84
C SER A 167 -12.91 9.26 2.84
N PHE A 168 -11.68 9.77 2.94
CA PHE A 168 -11.37 11.19 3.11
C PHE A 168 -12.08 11.86 4.30
N ASN A 169 -12.57 11.06 5.25
CA ASN A 169 -13.28 11.50 6.45
C ASN A 169 -12.64 10.96 7.74
N THR A 170 -11.51 10.26 7.63
CA THR A 170 -10.77 9.74 8.79
C THR A 170 -10.29 10.90 9.65
N LEU A 171 -10.73 10.95 10.90
CA LEU A 171 -10.58 12.10 11.79
C LEU A 171 -9.11 12.50 12.00
N GLU A 172 -8.26 11.53 12.30
CA GLU A 172 -6.83 11.69 12.55
C GLU A 172 -6.13 12.26 11.30
N THR A 173 -6.37 11.63 10.15
CA THR A 173 -5.80 12.06 8.86
C THR A 173 -6.27 13.46 8.48
N LEU A 174 -7.54 13.79 8.67
CA LEU A 174 -8.08 15.12 8.35
C LEU A 174 -7.52 16.20 9.28
N LYS A 175 -7.42 15.94 10.58
CA LYS A 175 -6.84 16.90 11.53
C LYS A 175 -5.39 17.21 11.19
N ASN A 176 -4.59 16.19 10.89
CA ASN A 176 -3.21 16.38 10.48
C ASN A 176 -3.09 17.10 9.12
N ALA A 177 -3.95 16.77 8.15
CA ALA A 177 -3.98 17.47 6.87
C ALA A 177 -4.37 18.95 7.03
N GLN A 178 -5.29 19.26 7.94
CA GLN A 178 -5.67 20.65 8.26
C GLN A 178 -4.53 21.39 8.97
N ALA A 179 -3.85 20.75 9.92
CA ALA A 179 -2.68 21.32 10.60
C ALA A 179 -1.52 21.58 9.62
N ALA A 180 -1.28 20.67 8.67
CA ALA A 180 -0.26 20.83 7.64
C ALA A 180 -0.56 21.93 6.63
N ARG A 181 -1.85 22.29 6.46
CA ARG A 181 -2.29 23.35 5.55
C ARG A 181 -2.26 24.74 6.19
N ALA A 182 -2.45 24.81 7.51
CA ALA A 182 -2.54 26.07 8.26
C ALA A 182 -1.19 26.78 8.34
#